data_AF-A0A6A5V2K4-F1
#
_entry.id   AF-A0A6A5V2K4-F1
#
_cell.length_a   1.000
_cell.length_b   1.000
_cell.length_c   1.000
_cell.angle_alpha   90.00
_cell.angle_beta   90.00
_cell.angle_gamma   90.00
#
_symmetry.space_group_name_H-M   'P 1'
#
loop_
_entity.id
_entity.type
_entity.pdbx_description
1 polymer ?
#
loop_
_entity_poly.entity_id
_entity_poly.type
_entity_poly.pdbx_seq_one_letter_code
_entity_poly.pdbx_strand_id
1 'polypeptide(L)'
;MSTETSPTVQPSTPYTILAFLRRAPHLTPTAFRTYYETQHIPLVHRLLAAANVPPPLSYTRRYLETSIAGDPVGFDCVTELVFENEGVGCEGLWK
;
A
#
# COMPACT_ATOMS: atom_id res chain seq x y z
N MET A 1 -12.57 46.30 10.07
CA MET A 1 -11.82 45.12 10.56
C MET A 1 -12.54 43.89 10.03
N SER A 2 -12.06 43.33 8.93
CA SER A 2 -12.63 42.10 8.35
C SER A 2 -11.93 40.92 9.01
N THR A 3 -12.68 40.10 9.73
CA THR A 3 -12.17 38.88 10.36
C THR A 3 -12.02 37.81 9.29
N GLU A 4 -10.77 37.44 9.02
CA GLU A 4 -10.38 36.35 8.14
C GLU A 4 -10.93 35.03 8.69
N THR A 5 -11.79 34.37 7.90
CA THR A 5 -12.36 33.07 8.27
C THR A 5 -11.30 32.02 7.95
N SER A 6 -10.65 31.50 8.98
CA SER A 6 -9.70 30.40 8.88
C SER A 6 -10.36 29.19 8.18
N PRO A 7 -9.73 28.54 7.18
CA PRO A 7 -10.33 27.42 6.50
C PRO A 7 -10.51 26.26 7.48
N THR A 8 -11.76 25.85 7.68
CA THR A 8 -12.09 24.65 8.43
C THR A 8 -11.52 23.44 7.69
N VAL A 9 -10.48 22.80 8.23
CA VAL A 9 -9.98 21.51 7.74
C VAL A 9 -11.11 20.49 7.92
N GLN A 10 -11.74 20.08 6.82
CA GLN A 10 -12.72 19.00 6.87
C GLN A 10 -12.01 17.67 7.14
N PRO A 11 -12.54 16.79 8.00
CA PRO A 11 -11.92 15.49 8.24
C PRO A 11 -11.96 14.68 6.95
N SER A 12 -10.79 14.40 6.38
CA SER A 12 -10.71 13.52 5.22
C SER A 12 -10.90 12.07 5.66
N THR A 13 -11.72 11.32 4.93
CA THR A 13 -11.85 9.88 5.16
C THR A 13 -10.60 9.19 4.61
N PRO A 14 -9.89 8.38 5.43
CA PRO A 14 -8.71 7.66 4.96
C PRO A 14 -9.03 6.79 3.74
N TYR A 15 -8.09 6.76 2.79
CA TYR A 15 -8.22 5.94 1.59
C TYR A 15 -7.30 4.73 1.68
N THR A 16 -7.87 3.53 1.56
CA THR A 16 -7.14 2.27 1.72
C THR A 16 -7.02 1.53 0.39
N ILE A 17 -5.78 1.16 0.04
CA ILE A 17 -5.48 0.25 -1.06
C ILE A 17 -5.18 -1.14 -0.48
N LEU A 18 -5.89 -2.15 -0.97
CA LEU A 18 -5.59 -3.55 -0.70
C LEU A 18 -5.00 -4.21 -1.96
N ALA A 19 -3.83 -4.81 -1.82
CA ALA A 19 -3.16 -5.57 -2.88
C ALA A 19 -3.01 -7.04 -2.47
N PHE A 20 -3.52 -7.94 -3.31
CA PHE A 20 -3.41 -9.40 -3.16
C PHE A 20 -2.29 -9.89 -4.06
N LEU A 21 -1.24 -10.45 -3.45
CA LEU A 21 0.01 -10.73 -4.14
C LEU A 21 0.30 -12.23 -4.16
N ARG A 22 0.53 -12.76 -5.35
CA ARG A 22 1.01 -14.12 -5.57
C ARG A 22 2.48 -14.08 -5.97
N ARG A 23 3.31 -14.92 -5.34
CA ARG A 23 4.72 -15.08 -5.73
C ARG A 23 4.84 -15.80 -7.06
N ALA A 24 5.89 -15.50 -7.82
CA ALA A 24 6.21 -16.26 -9.02
C ALA A 24 6.43 -17.75 -8.69
N PRO A 25 6.04 -18.71 -9.56
CA PRO A 25 6.08 -20.14 -9.24
C PRO A 25 7.44 -20.70 -8.84
N HIS A 26 8.53 -20.08 -9.31
CA HIS A 26 9.91 -20.51 -9.04
C HIS A 26 10.49 -19.92 -7.74
N LEU A 27 9.81 -18.98 -7.08
CA LEU A 27 10.28 -18.37 -5.84
C LEU A 27 9.78 -19.14 -4.63
N THR A 28 10.64 -19.34 -3.64
CA THR A 28 10.22 -19.84 -2.31
C THR A 28 9.48 -18.74 -1.53
N PRO A 29 8.66 -19.08 -0.51
CA PRO A 29 7.98 -18.06 0.30
C PRO A 29 8.97 -17.09 0.96
N THR A 30 10.09 -17.62 1.47
CA THR A 30 11.16 -16.83 2.08
C THR A 30 11.82 -15.89 1.06
N ALA A 31 12.15 -16.38 -0.14
CA ALA A 31 12.74 -15.54 -1.18
C ALA A 31 11.80 -14.41 -1.61
N PHE A 32 10.51 -14.72 -1.78
CA PHE A 32 9.48 -13.72 -2.04
C PHE A 32 9.43 -12.66 -0.93
N ARG A 33 9.32 -13.06 0.33
CA ARG A 33 9.28 -12.13 1.48
C ARG A 33 10.53 -11.26 1.56
N THR A 34 11.71 -11.84 1.42
CA THR A 34 12.98 -11.10 1.45
C THR A 34 13.03 -10.06 0.34
N TYR A 35 12.67 -10.43 -0.90
CA TYR A 35 12.63 -9.48 -2.02
C TYR A 35 11.58 -8.40 -1.79
N TYR A 36 10.39 -8.77 -1.30
CA TYR A 36 9.31 -7.82 -1.05
C TYR A 36 9.74 -6.73 -0.05
N GLU A 37 10.32 -7.14 1.08
CA GLU A 37 10.73 -6.22 2.14
C GLU A 37 11.96 -5.38 1.76
N THR A 38 12.94 -5.98 1.07
CA THR A 38 14.24 -5.31 0.84
C THR A 38 14.36 -4.58 -0.50
N GLN A 39 13.52 -4.92 -1.49
CA GLN A 39 13.57 -4.34 -2.84
C GLN A 39 12.26 -3.69 -3.23
N HIS A 40 11.14 -4.41 -3.10
CA HIS A 40 9.84 -3.92 -3.57
C HIS A 40 9.33 -2.71 -2.76
N ILE A 41 9.31 -2.80 -1.43
CA ILE A 41 8.85 -1.69 -0.58
C ILE A 41 9.69 -0.41 -0.80
N PRO A 42 11.04 -0.47 -0.79
CA PRO A 42 11.85 0.70 -1.13
C PRO A 42 11.56 1.28 -2.51
N LEU A 43 11.30 0.44 -3.52
CA LEU A 43 10.90 0.91 -4.85
C LEU A 43 9.55 1.65 -4.81
N VAL A 44 8.54 1.11 -4.12
CA VAL A 44 7.23 1.78 -3.96
C VAL A 44 7.40 3.16 -3.33
N HIS A 45 8.19 3.29 -2.26
CA HIS A 45 8.46 4.59 -1.66
C HIS A 45 9.14 5.57 -2.62
N ARG A 46 10.11 5.11 -3.42
CA ARG A 46 10.76 5.96 -4.44
C ARG A 46 9.78 6.42 -5.51
N LEU A 47 8.88 5.55 -5.96
CA LEU A 47 7.87 5.88 -6.97
C LEU A 47 6.84 6.88 -6.44
N LEU A 48 6.36 6.69 -5.21
CA LEU A 48 5.47 7.65 -4.55
C LEU A 48 6.13 9.04 -4.44
N ALA A 49 7.38 9.08 -3.98
CA ALA A 49 8.14 10.33 -3.89
C ALA A 49 8.34 10.98 -5.27
N ALA A 50 8.67 10.21 -6.30
CA ALA A 50 8.83 10.72 -7.67
C ALA A 50 7.52 11.27 -8.25
N ALA A 51 6.38 10.72 -7.84
CA ALA A 51 5.05 11.19 -8.22
C ALA A 51 4.52 12.34 -7.34
N ASN A 52 5.33 12.89 -6.42
CA ASN A 52 4.90 13.86 -5.40
C ASN A 52 3.72 13.38 -4.54
N VAL A 53 3.60 12.07 -4.33
CA VAL A 53 2.61 11.44 -3.47
C VAL A 53 3.20 11.28 -2.06
N PRO A 54 2.58 11.85 -1.01
CA PRO A 54 2.95 11.57 0.38
C PRO A 54 3.04 10.07 0.69
N PRO A 55 3.95 9.64 1.59
CA PRO A 55 3.99 8.25 2.03
C PRO A 55 2.65 7.83 2.67
N PRO A 56 2.27 6.55 2.58
CA PRO A 56 1.09 6.08 3.25
C PRO A 56 1.23 6.25 4.77
N LEU A 57 0.13 6.57 5.44
CA LEU A 57 -0.02 6.59 6.89
C LEU A 57 0.32 5.22 7.51
N SER A 58 0.01 4.13 6.79
CA SER A 58 0.46 2.79 7.15
C SER A 58 0.69 1.92 5.90
N TYR A 59 1.67 1.03 5.99
CA TYR A 59 1.97 0.03 4.95
C TYR A 59 2.10 -1.34 5.63
N THR A 60 1.00 -2.08 5.74
CA THR A 60 0.94 -3.38 6.41
C THR A 60 1.04 -4.52 5.42
N ARG A 61 1.84 -5.55 5.75
CA ARG A 61 1.98 -6.78 4.95
C ARG A 61 1.58 -7.99 5.79
N ARG A 62 0.63 -8.77 5.29
CA ARG A 62 0.13 -9.99 5.92
C ARG A 62 0.51 -11.18 5.04
N TYR A 63 1.61 -11.84 5.38
CA TYR A 63 2.06 -13.05 4.69
C TYR A 63 1.23 -14.24 5.14
N LEU A 64 0.76 -15.01 4.17
CA LEU A 64 -0.15 -16.12 4.41
C LEU A 64 0.54 -17.45 4.19
N GLU A 65 0.07 -18.45 4.92
CA GLU A 65 0.30 -19.83 4.54
C GLU A 65 -0.44 -20.12 3.23
N THR A 66 0.13 -21.01 2.41
CA THR A 66 -0.39 -21.25 1.05
C THR A 66 -1.75 -21.94 1.02
N SER A 67 -2.24 -22.44 2.16
CA SER A 67 -3.52 -23.15 2.30
C SER A 67 -4.19 -22.87 3.64
N ILE A 68 -5.52 -22.77 3.65
CA ILE A 68 -6.36 -22.70 4.86
C ILE A 68 -7.26 -23.94 4.85
N ALA A 69 -7.22 -24.74 5.92
CA ALA A 69 -8.00 -25.99 6.03
C ALA A 69 -7.82 -26.97 4.85
N GLY A 70 -6.68 -26.91 4.16
CA GLY A 70 -6.37 -27.71 2.97
C GLY A 70 -6.66 -27.03 1.63
N ASP A 71 -7.42 -25.93 1.63
CA ASP A 71 -7.76 -25.19 0.41
C ASP A 71 -6.71 -24.10 0.10
N PRO A 72 -6.21 -24.01 -1.16
CA PRO A 72 -5.22 -23.01 -1.52
C PRO A 72 -5.82 -21.59 -1.53
N VAL A 73 -5.17 -20.66 -0.83
CA VAL A 73 -5.65 -19.27 -0.65
C VAL A 73 -5.50 -18.43 -1.93
N GLY A 74 -4.69 -18.87 -2.90
CA GLY A 74 -4.52 -18.22 -4.20
C GLY A 74 -3.60 -16.99 -4.21
N PHE A 75 -3.16 -16.50 -3.04
CA PHE A 75 -2.17 -15.44 -2.86
C PHE A 75 -1.29 -15.74 -1.64
N ASP A 76 -0.07 -15.18 -1.63
CA ASP A 76 0.93 -15.37 -0.57
C ASP A 76 1.03 -14.17 0.38
N CYS A 77 0.53 -13.00 -0.01
CA CYS A 77 0.55 -11.80 0.82
C CYS A 77 -0.64 -10.89 0.52
N VAL A 78 -1.23 -10.33 1.56
CA VAL A 78 -2.14 -9.17 1.47
C VAL A 78 -1.40 -7.96 1.99
N THR A 79 -1.30 -6.95 1.14
CA THR A 79 -0.72 -5.66 1.48
C THR A 79 -1.81 -4.60 1.59
N GLU A 80 -1.71 -3.77 2.62
CA GLU A 80 -2.61 -2.67 2.91
C GLU A 80 -1.80 -1.38 2.99
N LEU A 81 -2.16 -0.40 2.16
CA LEU A 81 -1.63 0.96 2.23
C LEU A 81 -2.77 1.91 2.59
N VAL A 82 -2.60 2.68 3.65
CA VAL A 82 -3.59 3.68 4.07
C VAL A 82 -3.04 5.07 3.77
N PHE A 83 -3.79 5.88 3.05
CA PHE A 83 -3.48 7.28 2.74
C PHE A 83 -4.49 8.21 3.43
N GLU A 84 -4.13 9.48 3.57
CA GLU A 84 -4.98 10.48 4.21
C GLU A 84 -6.32 10.69 3.49
N ASN A 85 -6.32 10.59 2.16
CA ASN A 85 -7.50 10.69 1.30
C ASN A 85 -7.26 10.09 -0.08
N GLU A 86 -8.33 9.97 -0.87
CA GLU A 86 -8.32 9.37 -2.22
C GLU A 86 -7.45 10.13 -3.22
N GLY A 87 -7.44 11.47 -3.15
CA GLY A 87 -6.66 12.32 -4.05
C GLY A 87 -5.15 12.05 -3.96
N VAL A 88 -4.68 11.68 -2.77
CA VAL A 88 -3.28 11.27 -2.53
C VAL A 88 -2.98 9.90 -3.13
N GLY A 89 -3.91 8.94 -3.07
CA GLY A 89 -3.68 7.54 -3.46
C GLY A 89 -3.82 7.24 -4.95
N CYS A 90 -4.65 7.96 -5.69
CA CYS A 90 -5.05 7.58 -7.05
C CYS A 90 -4.46 8.44 -8.18
N GLU A 91 -4.26 9.75 -7.98
CA GLU A 91 -3.95 10.65 -9.10
C GLU A 91 -2.49 10.59 -9.59
N GLY A 92 -1.57 10.07 -8.77
CA GLY A 92 -0.13 10.02 -9.07
C GLY A 92 0.42 8.68 -9.57
N LEU A 93 -0.34 7.58 -9.47
CA LEU A 93 0.19 6.22 -9.70
C LEU A 93 -0.25 5.57 -11.02
N TRP A 94 -1.21 6.15 -11.76
CA TRP A 94 -1.85 5.51 -12.92
C TRP A 94 -1.91 6.38 -14.20
N LYS A 95 -0.98 7.34 -14.35
CA LYS A 95 -0.78 8.06 -15.62
C LYS A 95 0.41 7.52 -16.40
#